data_AF-A0A4Y2TYF9-F1
#
_entry.id   AF-A0A4Y2TYF9-F1
#
_cell.length_a   1.000
_cell.length_b   1.000
_cell.length_c   1.000
_cell.angle_alpha   90.00
_cell.angle_beta   90.00
_cell.angle_gamma   90.00
#
_symmetry.space_group_name_H-M   'P 1'
#
loop_
_entity.id
_entity.type
_entity.pdbx_description
1 polymer ?
#
loop_
_entity_poly.entity_id
_entity_poly.type
_entity_poly.pdbx_seq_one_letter_code
_entity_poly.pdbx_strand_id
1 'polypeptide(L)'
;MGTGCSYCAFENGIKVLEWKGKLEKSHTVFQVELMGLKEAIMRASQGSEITKIWTASLLSAMAVLDSHTPHQPVRDIQSFLTQNQNILVRWIKAHAGYRGNEEADTLAKKATTEGVVMKALNPRC
;
A
#
# COMPACT_ATOMS: atom_id res chain seq x y z
N MET A 1 14.43 9.98 -11.66
CA MET A 1 14.27 9.45 -10.29
C MET A 1 13.23 8.34 -10.34
N GLY A 2 13.47 7.19 -9.72
CA GLY A 2 12.45 6.14 -9.59
C GLY A 2 11.48 6.48 -8.46
N THR A 3 10.25 5.98 -8.53
CA THR A 3 9.25 6.12 -7.47
C THR A 3 9.10 4.77 -6.78
N GLY A 4 9.25 4.77 -5.46
CA GLY A 4 9.14 3.57 -4.63
C GLY A 4 7.91 3.62 -3.73
N CYS A 5 7.39 2.45 -3.38
CA CYS A 5 6.44 2.27 -2.29
C CYS A 5 6.96 1.20 -1.34
N SER A 6 6.35 1.12 -0.17
CA SER A 6 6.76 0.18 0.85
C SER A 6 5.58 -0.14 1.76
N TYR A 7 5.74 -1.18 2.57
CA TYR A 7 4.98 -1.34 3.79
C TYR A 7 5.89 -1.93 4.87
N CYS A 8 5.48 -1.77 6.11
CA CYS A 8 6.07 -2.46 7.25
C CYS A 8 4.96 -2.91 8.20
N ALA A 9 5.15 -4.05 8.85
CA ALA A 9 4.23 -4.58 9.84
C ALA A 9 4.88 -4.58 11.21
N PHE A 10 4.07 -4.31 12.22
CA PHE A 10 4.48 -4.29 13.62
C PHE A 10 3.58 -5.20 14.43
N GLU A 11 4.18 -5.99 15.31
CA GLU A 11 3.51 -6.79 16.33
C GLU A 11 4.03 -6.34 17.69
N ASN A 12 3.12 -5.97 18.60
CA ASN A 12 3.48 -5.47 19.94
C ASN A 12 4.53 -4.34 19.92
N GLY A 13 4.48 -3.47 18.91
CA GLY A 13 5.41 -2.36 18.73
C GLY A 13 6.78 -2.75 18.17
N ILE A 14 7.02 -4.01 17.82
CA ILE A 14 8.26 -4.49 17.21
C ILE A 14 8.01 -4.68 15.71
N LYS A 15 8.92 -4.17 14.87
CA LYS A 15 8.84 -4.36 13.42
C LYS A 15 9.14 -5.84 13.11
N VAL A 16 8.20 -6.54 12.51
CA VAL A 16 8.32 -7.97 12.17
C VAL A 16 8.48 -8.20 10.67
N LEU A 17 8.07 -7.24 9.85
CA LEU A 17 8.13 -7.36 8.40
C LEU A 17 8.34 -6.00 7.76
N GLU A 18 9.07 -6.00 6.65
CA GLU A 18 9.16 -4.88 5.73
C GLU A 18 9.16 -5.38 4.31
N TRP A 19 8.71 -4.52 3.41
CA TRP A 19 8.80 -4.76 1.98
C TRP A 19 9.01 -3.43 1.26
N LYS A 20 9.78 -3.48 0.17
CA LYS A 20 10.17 -2.33 -0.65
C LYS A 20 9.90 -2.66 -2.11
N GLY A 21 9.02 -1.90 -2.74
CA GLY A 21 8.70 -2.03 -4.15
C GLY A 21 9.16 -0.80 -4.93
N LYS A 22 9.72 -1.02 -6.11
CA LYS A 22 10.05 0.06 -7.04
C LYS A 22 9.34 -0.13 -8.36
N LEU A 23 8.84 0.97 -8.89
CA LEU A 23 8.31 1.01 -10.25
C LEU A 23 9.36 1.56 -11.20
N GLU A 24 9.33 1.06 -12.45
CA GLU A 24 10.09 1.66 -13.54
C GLU A 24 9.61 3.09 -13.84
N LYS A 25 10.32 3.80 -14.73
CA LYS A 25 10.03 5.20 -15.05
C LYS A 25 8.58 5.38 -15.52
N SER A 26 8.02 6.58 -15.28
CA SER A 26 6.73 7.05 -15.81
C SER A 26 5.44 6.61 -15.09
N HIS A 27 5.50 6.41 -13.76
CA HIS A 27 4.31 6.16 -12.94
C HIS A 27 3.93 7.37 -12.08
N THR A 28 2.63 7.60 -11.92
CA THR A 28 2.11 8.64 -11.02
C THR A 28 2.28 8.23 -9.55
N VAL A 29 2.35 9.22 -8.66
CA VAL A 29 2.39 8.99 -7.20
C VAL A 29 1.21 8.12 -6.76
N PHE A 30 0.01 8.42 -7.27
CA PHE A 30 -1.19 7.64 -6.96
C PHE A 30 -1.07 6.16 -7.34
N GLN A 31 -0.55 5.83 -8.53
CA GLN A 31 -0.35 4.44 -8.95
C GLN A 31 0.65 3.71 -8.05
N VAL A 32 1.73 4.38 -7.67
CA VAL A 32 2.78 3.79 -6.83
C VAL A 32 2.24 3.53 -5.42
N GLU A 33 1.52 4.49 -4.85
CA GLU A 33 0.89 4.36 -3.53
C GLU A 33 -0.21 3.30 -3.52
N LEU A 34 -1.05 3.24 -4.56
CA LEU A 34 -2.09 2.23 -4.71
C LEU A 34 -1.48 0.82 -4.82
N MET A 35 -0.33 0.68 -5.48
CA MET A 35 0.39 -0.60 -5.56
C MET A 35 1.00 -1.00 -4.22
N GLY A 36 1.58 -0.06 -3.47
CA GLY A 36 2.06 -0.33 -2.11
C GLY A 36 0.92 -0.80 -1.20
N LEU A 37 -0.23 -0.14 -1.30
CA LEU A 37 -1.43 -0.54 -0.56
C LEU A 37 -1.94 -1.92 -0.99
N LYS A 38 -2.00 -2.21 -2.29
CA LYS A 38 -2.37 -3.54 -2.82
C LYS A 38 -1.48 -4.63 -2.27
N GLU A 39 -0.17 -4.43 -2.26
CA GLU A 39 0.78 -5.41 -1.74
C GLU A 39 0.59 -5.64 -0.24
N ALA A 40 0.39 -4.58 0.54
CA ALA A 40 0.10 -4.68 1.97
C ALA A 40 -1.18 -5.48 2.24
N ILE A 41 -2.24 -5.25 1.45
CA ILE A 41 -3.50 -6.00 1.54
C ILE A 41 -3.29 -7.48 1.19
N MET A 42 -2.58 -7.77 0.10
CA MET A 42 -2.28 -9.14 -0.32
C MET A 42 -1.42 -9.90 0.69
N ARG A 43 -0.51 -9.21 1.37
CA ARG A 43 0.23 -9.79 2.49
C ARG A 43 -0.67 -10.06 3.68
N ALA A 44 -1.52 -9.11 4.05
CA ALA A 44 -2.44 -9.23 5.19
C ALA A 44 -3.47 -10.35 4.99
N SER A 45 -3.92 -10.60 3.75
CA SER A 45 -4.87 -11.69 3.44
C SER A 45 -4.31 -13.09 3.64
N GLN A 46 -2.99 -13.23 3.80
CA GLN A 46 -2.38 -14.53 4.13
C GLN A 46 -2.57 -14.91 5.60
N GLY A 47 -2.92 -13.94 6.45
CA GLY A 47 -3.25 -14.16 7.85
C GLY A 47 -4.76 -14.24 8.07
N SER A 48 -5.17 -14.94 9.12
CA SER A 48 -6.56 -15.01 9.56
C SER A 48 -6.94 -13.95 10.60
N GLU A 49 -5.94 -13.27 11.18
CA GLU A 49 -6.16 -12.25 12.20
C GLU A 49 -6.67 -10.93 11.64
N ILE A 50 -7.37 -10.18 12.47
CA ILE A 50 -7.83 -8.83 12.12
C ILE A 50 -6.60 -7.93 11.95
N THR A 51 -6.35 -7.51 10.71
CA THR A 51 -5.17 -6.70 10.36
C THR A 51 -5.60 -5.30 9.99
N LYS A 52 -5.03 -4.30 10.66
CA LYS A 52 -5.27 -2.88 10.36
C LYS A 52 -4.12 -2.34 9.51
N ILE A 53 -4.43 -1.90 8.29
CA ILE A 53 -3.49 -1.26 7.38
C ILE A 53 -3.71 0.25 7.46
N TRP A 54 -2.65 0.98 7.79
CA TRP A 54 -2.64 2.44 7.81
C TRP A 54 -1.84 2.95 6.62
N THR A 55 -2.46 3.78 5.78
CA THR A 55 -1.81 4.40 4.62
C THR A 55 -1.75 5.92 4.77
N ALA A 56 -0.61 6.50 4.40
CA ALA A 56 -0.44 7.95 4.29
C ALA A 56 -1.14 8.56 3.08
N SER A 57 -1.39 7.74 2.05
CA SER A 57 -2.01 8.19 0.80
C SER A 57 -3.51 8.35 0.97
N LEU A 58 -3.95 9.60 1.11
CA LEU A 58 -5.36 9.93 1.18
C LEU A 58 -6.09 9.49 -0.09
N LEU A 59 -5.49 9.71 -1.27
CA LEU A 59 -6.10 9.34 -2.54
C LEU A 59 -6.27 7.82 -2.67
N SER A 60 -5.26 7.02 -2.31
CA SER A 60 -5.40 5.55 -2.36
C SER A 60 -6.41 5.04 -1.34
N ALA A 61 -6.45 5.62 -0.12
CA ALA A 61 -7.45 5.26 0.88
C ALA A 61 -8.87 5.58 0.38
N MET A 62 -9.10 6.79 -0.13
CA MET A 62 -10.40 7.19 -0.67
C MET A 62 -10.80 6.31 -1.86
N ALA A 63 -9.89 6.05 -2.80
CA ALA A 63 -10.17 5.23 -3.96
C ALA A 63 -10.65 3.82 -3.56
N VAL A 64 -9.96 3.19 -2.62
CA VAL A 64 -10.31 1.83 -2.16
C VAL A 64 -11.60 1.82 -1.34
N LEU A 65 -11.92 2.90 -0.61
CA LEU A 65 -13.16 3.02 0.16
C LEU A 65 -14.37 3.47 -0.66
N ASP A 66 -14.17 4.05 -1.86
CA ASP A 66 -15.23 4.53 -2.74
C ASP A 66 -15.84 3.40 -3.59
N SER A 67 -17.08 3.02 -3.29
CA SER A 67 -17.79 1.93 -3.97
C SER A 67 -18.11 2.19 -5.45
N HIS A 68 -17.93 3.41 -5.97
CA HIS A 68 -18.37 3.78 -7.33
C HIS A 68 -17.23 4.09 -8.31
N THR A 69 -15.98 3.78 -7.94
CA THR A 69 -14.82 4.07 -8.79
C THR A 69 -14.87 3.32 -10.14
N PRO A 70 -14.68 4.01 -11.28
CA PRO A 70 -14.59 3.35 -12.59
C PRO A 70 -13.22 2.70 -12.84
N HIS A 71 -12.24 2.91 -11.96
CA HIS A 71 -10.88 2.43 -12.16
C HIS A 71 -10.74 0.94 -11.85
N GLN A 72 -10.56 0.12 -12.88
CA GLN A 72 -10.46 -1.34 -12.74
C GLN A 72 -9.43 -1.83 -11.70
N PRO A 73 -8.20 -1.27 -11.61
CA PRO A 73 -7.24 -1.72 -10.60
C PRO A 73 -7.71 -1.48 -9.16
N VAL A 74 -8.52 -0.44 -8.94
CA VAL A 74 -9.10 -0.15 -7.62
C VAL A 74 -10.23 -1.12 -7.32
N ARG A 75 -11.08 -1.44 -8.32
CA ARG A 75 -12.14 -2.46 -8.19
C ARG A 75 -11.58 -3.84 -7.87
N ASP A 76 -10.45 -4.20 -8.44
CA ASP A 76 -9.76 -5.47 -8.13
C ASP A 76 -9.35 -5.51 -6.64
N ILE A 77 -8.81 -4.41 -6.11
CA ILE A 77 -8.44 -4.29 -4.68
C ILE A 77 -9.69 -4.35 -3.79
N GLN A 78 -10.78 -3.68 -4.18
CA GLN A 78 -12.05 -3.69 -3.45
C GLN A 78 -12.70 -5.07 -3.37
N SER A 79 -12.74 -5.78 -4.51
CA SER A 79 -13.20 -7.16 -4.56
C SER A 79 -12.38 -8.05 -3.63
N PHE A 80 -11.06 -7.87 -3.65
CA PHE A 80 -10.14 -8.61 -2.79
C PHE A 80 -10.36 -8.32 -1.29
N LEU A 81 -10.61 -7.05 -0.92
CA LEU A 81 -10.97 -6.69 0.46
C LEU A 81 -12.32 -7.27 0.88
N THR A 82 -13.29 -7.34 -0.03
CA THR A 82 -14.62 -7.92 0.26
C THR A 82 -14.52 -9.42 0.58
N GLN A 83 -13.57 -10.11 -0.05
CA GLN A 83 -13.25 -11.52 0.23
C GLN A 83 -12.43 -11.70 1.52
N ASN A 84 -11.75 -10.66 2.00
CA ASN A 84 -10.86 -10.69 3.17
C ASN A 84 -11.32 -9.69 4.24
N GLN A 85 -12.48 -9.97 4.85
CA GLN A 85 -13.15 -9.07 5.80
C GLN A 85 -12.36 -8.81 7.11
N ASN A 86 -11.30 -9.58 7.36
CA ASN A 86 -10.38 -9.34 8.48
C ASN A 86 -9.43 -8.16 8.25
N ILE A 87 -9.37 -7.59 7.04
CA ILE A 87 -8.48 -6.48 6.70
C ILE A 87 -9.22 -5.16 6.79
N LEU A 88 -8.69 -4.23 7.58
CA LEU A 88 -9.24 -2.87 7.74
C LEU A 88 -8.24 -1.84 7.21
N VAL A 89 -8.60 -1.15 6.12
CA VAL A 89 -7.80 -0.06 5.56
C VAL A 89 -8.22 1.27 6.16
N ARG A 90 -7.27 2.06 6.65
CA ARG A 90 -7.48 3.39 7.21
C ARG A 90 -6.44 4.38 6.70
N TRP A 91 -6.83 5.64 6.62
CA TRP A 91 -5.91 6.73 6.37
C TRP A 91 -5.25 7.20 7.67
N ILE A 92 -3.96 7.53 7.60
CA ILE A 92 -3.23 8.20 8.67
C ILE A 92 -2.48 9.40 8.09
N LYS A 93 -2.35 10.47 8.87
CA LYS A 93 -1.61 11.64 8.46
C LYS A 93 -0.11 11.34 8.42
N ALA A 94 0.54 11.66 7.29
CA ALA A 94 1.99 11.60 7.16
C ALA A 94 2.70 12.62 8.07
N HIS A 95 3.94 12.30 8.46
CA HIS A 95 4.82 13.20 9.22
C HIS A 95 4.22 13.72 10.53
N ALA A 96 3.50 12.86 11.25
CA ALA A 96 2.85 13.19 12.52
C ALA A 96 3.45 12.47 13.74
N GLY A 97 4.67 11.91 13.65
CA GLY A 97 5.32 11.20 14.77
C GLY A 97 4.95 9.72 14.89
N TYR A 98 4.16 9.18 13.95
CA TYR A 98 3.76 7.76 13.99
C TYR A 98 4.87 6.87 13.47
N ARG A 99 5.54 6.16 14.39
CA ARG A 99 6.69 5.29 14.09
C ARG A 99 6.51 4.41 12.85
N GLY A 100 5.37 3.71 12.73
CA GLY A 100 5.13 2.82 11.60
C GLY A 100 5.01 3.55 10.26
N ASN A 101 4.41 4.75 10.27
CA ASN A 101 4.29 5.57 9.07
C ASN A 101 5.65 6.14 8.65
N GLU A 102 6.43 6.65 9.60
CA GLU A 102 7.77 7.22 9.34
C GLU A 102 8.76 6.17 8.84
N GLU A 103 8.66 4.94 9.36
CA GLU A 103 9.43 3.80 8.88
C GLU A 103 9.04 3.45 7.44
N ALA A 104 7.75 3.37 7.12
CA ALA A 104 7.28 3.13 5.76
C ALA A 104 7.77 4.21 4.79
N ASP A 105 7.67 5.49 5.16
CA ASP A 105 8.17 6.61 4.34
C ASP A 105 9.69 6.49 4.08
N THR A 106 10.45 6.09 5.11
CA THR A 106 11.90 5.86 4.98
C THR A 106 12.19 4.68 4.06
N LEU A 107 11.44 3.59 4.18
CA LEU A 107 11.54 2.42 3.32
C LEU A 107 11.17 2.73 1.86
N ALA A 108 10.15 3.56 1.62
CA ALA A 108 9.72 3.95 0.28
C ALA A 108 10.82 4.75 -0.44
N LYS A 109 11.55 5.62 0.29
CA LYS A 109 12.74 6.31 -0.24
C LYS A 109 13.84 5.33 -0.63
N LYS A 110 14.14 4.35 0.25
CA LYS A 110 15.13 3.29 -0.02
C LYS A 110 14.72 2.36 -1.16
N ALA A 111 13.42 2.16 -1.37
CA ALA A 111 12.92 1.29 -2.42
C ALA A 111 13.38 1.73 -3.81
N THR A 112 13.66 3.03 -4.04
CA THR A 112 14.17 3.53 -5.32
C THR A 112 15.46 2.85 -5.79
N THR A 113 16.31 2.42 -4.86
CA THR A 113 17.58 1.71 -5.12
C THR A 113 17.47 0.21 -4.80
N GLU A 114 16.87 -0.12 -3.67
CA GLU A 114 16.87 -1.47 -3.07
C GLU A 114 15.56 -2.25 -3.30
N GLY A 115 14.55 -1.63 -3.89
CA GLY A 115 13.21 -2.22 -4.03
C GLY A 115 13.14 -3.32 -5.09
N VAL A 116 12.19 -4.24 -4.89
CA VAL A 116 11.80 -5.25 -5.88
C VAL A 116 11.09 -4.54 -7.04
N VAL A 117 11.48 -4.84 -8.28
CA VAL A 117 10.84 -4.26 -9.46
C VAL A 117 9.42 -4.79 -9.58
N MET A 118 8.44 -3.89 -9.55
CA MET A 118 7.05 -4.23 -9.72
C MET A 118 6.55 -3.91 -11.13
N LYS A 119 5.61 -4.73 -11.60
CA LYS A 119 4.87 -4.43 -12.83
C LYS A 119 3.71 -3.49 -12.50
N ALA A 120 3.57 -2.45 -13.31
CA ALA A 120 2.49 -1.49 -13.21
C ALA A 120 1.11 -2.16 -13.24
N LEU A 121 0.15 -1.57 -12.53
CA LEU A 121 -1.27 -1.83 -12.79
C LEU A 121 -1.61 -1.20 -14.14
N ASN A 122 -1.62 -2.02 -15.20
CA ASN A 122 -2.04 -1.54 -16.51
C ASN A 122 -3.53 -1.18 -16.46
N PRO A 123 -3.93 0.06 -16.79
CA PRO A 123 -5.33 0.34 -17.04
C PRO A 123 -5.71 -0.43 -18.30
N ARG A 124 -6.54 -1.47 -18.15
CA ARG A 124 -7.31 -1.94 -19.30
C ARG A 124 -8.45 -0.92 -19.45
N CYS A 125 -8.33 -0.10 -20.48
CA CYS A 125 -9.39 0.80 -20.94
C CYS A 125 -10.69 0.02 -21.18
#